data_AF-A0A2S5A590-F1
#
_entry.id   AF-A0A2S5A590-F1
#
_cell.length_a   1.000
_cell.length_b   1.000
_cell.length_c   1.000
_cell.angle_alpha   90.00
_cell.angle_beta   90.00
_cell.angle_gamma   90.00
#
_symmetry.space_group_name_H-M   'P 1'
#
loop_
_entity.id
_entity.type
_entity.pdbx_description
1 polymer ?
#
loop_
_entity_poly.entity_id
_entity_poly.type
_entity_poly.pdbx_seq_one_letter_code
_entity_poly.pdbx_strand_id
1 'polypeptide(L)'
;MVKIINPVPTAKLFLKYCGRRVNLMYQESTFQTVNLEYNKPISSVIEPVAGKVRLSDGTDVYIGFLTRRVYKRNDNNQWLKDEESFLMHYDIIVDKSIVFITGAITNTINLNGEMIEENYKFRLFVTNDCDRMYIHIDDEGEDLVIEDFRK
;
A
#
# COMPACT_ATOMS: atom_id res chain seq x y z
N MET A 1 -28.43 -15.80 13.73
CA MET A 1 -27.07 -15.54 14.27
C MET A 1 -26.17 -15.22 13.07
N VAL A 2 -25.82 -13.94 12.89
CA VAL A 2 -24.93 -13.52 11.79
C VAL A 2 -23.50 -13.81 12.27
N LYS A 3 -22.78 -14.72 11.59
CA LYS A 3 -21.34 -14.88 11.83
C LYS A 3 -20.67 -13.58 11.41
N ILE A 4 -20.09 -12.88 12.38
CA ILE A 4 -19.16 -11.78 12.11
C ILE A 4 -17.96 -12.45 11.43
N ILE A 5 -17.78 -12.20 10.14
CA ILE A 5 -16.59 -12.62 9.42
C ILE A 5 -15.46 -11.76 9.97
N ASN A 6 -14.47 -12.39 10.62
CA ASN A 6 -13.26 -11.67 11.01
C ASN A 6 -12.65 -11.06 9.74
N PRO A 7 -12.39 -9.74 9.71
CA PRO A 7 -11.83 -9.12 8.53
C PRO A 7 -10.41 -9.66 8.29
N VAL A 8 -10.01 -9.73 7.02
CA VAL A 8 -8.74 -10.35 6.62
C VAL A 8 -7.57 -9.62 7.29
N PRO A 9 -6.74 -10.29 8.10
CA PRO A 9 -5.74 -9.59 8.93
C PRO A 9 -4.54 -9.10 8.13
N THR A 10 -4.35 -9.61 6.91
CA THR A 10 -3.17 -9.33 6.09
C THR A 10 -3.55 -9.05 4.64
N ALA A 11 -2.70 -8.28 3.99
CA ALA A 11 -2.75 -8.00 2.57
C ALA A 11 -1.37 -8.21 1.96
N LYS A 12 -1.32 -8.42 0.65
CA LYS A 12 -0.08 -8.33 -0.12
C LYS A 12 -0.08 -6.99 -0.84
N LEU A 13 1.02 -6.27 -0.72
CA LEU A 13 1.22 -5.00 -1.38
C LEU A 13 2.42 -5.15 -2.31
N PHE A 14 2.16 -5.00 -3.60
CA PHE A 14 3.21 -4.77 -4.60
C PHE A 14 3.54 -3.28 -4.62
N LEU A 15 4.82 -2.93 -4.54
CA LEU A 15 5.31 -1.58 -4.76
C LEU A 15 6.40 -1.56 -5.84
N LYS A 16 6.27 -0.63 -6.78
CA LYS A 16 7.29 -0.32 -7.78
C LYS A 16 7.59 1.17 -7.76
N TYR A 17 8.85 1.51 -7.55
CA TYR A 17 9.29 2.90 -7.65
C TYR A 17 9.22 3.39 -9.09
N CYS A 18 8.60 4.54 -9.32
CA CYS A 18 8.52 5.20 -10.62
C CYS A 18 8.74 6.72 -10.51
N GLY A 19 9.38 7.16 -9.42
CA GLY A 19 9.76 8.56 -9.20
C GLY A 19 11.04 8.96 -9.92
N ARG A 20 11.68 10.06 -9.51
CA ARG A 20 12.83 10.66 -10.21
C ARG A 20 14.20 10.10 -9.83
N ARG A 21 14.32 9.38 -8.70
CA ARG A 21 15.60 8.86 -8.22
C ARG A 21 15.99 7.60 -8.98
N VAL A 22 16.87 7.77 -9.97
CA VAL A 22 17.31 6.70 -10.89
C VAL A 22 17.82 5.46 -10.16
N ASN A 23 18.53 5.63 -9.04
CA ASN A 23 19.02 4.51 -8.24
C ASN A 23 17.89 3.61 -7.66
N LEU A 24 16.71 4.18 -7.40
CA LEU A 24 15.54 3.42 -6.98
C LEU A 24 14.76 2.82 -8.15
N MET A 25 14.80 3.42 -9.34
CA MET A 25 14.11 2.88 -10.52
C MET A 25 14.65 1.51 -10.92
N TYR A 26 15.94 1.27 -10.69
CA TYR A 26 16.59 -0.02 -10.99
C TYR A 26 16.44 -1.04 -9.86
N GLN A 27 15.80 -0.69 -8.73
CA GLN A 27 15.45 -1.69 -7.74
C GLN A 27 14.28 -2.53 -8.26
N GLU A 28 14.37 -3.84 -8.08
CA GLU A 28 13.27 -4.74 -8.39
C GLU A 28 12.01 -4.34 -7.60
N SER A 29 10.85 -4.53 -8.23
CA SER A 29 9.59 -4.39 -7.53
C SER A 29 9.51 -5.38 -6.38
N THR A 30 8.90 -4.95 -5.28
CA THR A 30 8.82 -5.77 -4.07
C THR A 30 7.38 -6.05 -3.70
N PHE A 31 7.11 -7.30 -3.35
CA PHE A 31 5.92 -7.63 -2.59
C PHE A 31 6.25 -7.62 -1.11
N GLN A 32 5.39 -6.95 -0.36
CA GLN A 32 5.44 -6.95 1.08
C GLN A 32 4.10 -7.46 1.64
N THR A 33 4.19 -8.25 2.70
CA THR A 33 3.02 -8.57 3.52
C THR A 33 2.73 -7.36 4.40
N VAL A 34 1.53 -6.82 4.29
CA VAL A 34 1.04 -5.71 5.11
C VAL A 34 0.02 -6.24 6.09
N ASN A 35 0.21 -5.97 7.37
CA ASN A 35 -0.81 -6.24 8.38
C ASN A 35 -1.88 -5.15 8.31
N LEU A 36 -3.14 -5.55 8.12
CA LEU A 36 -4.28 -4.65 8.09
C LEU A 36 -4.78 -4.42 9.52
N GLU A 37 -4.81 -3.16 9.92
CA GLU A 37 -5.34 -2.69 11.18
C GLU A 37 -6.67 -1.97 10.93
N TYR A 38 -7.75 -2.53 11.48
CA TYR A 38 -9.11 -2.04 11.30
C TYR A 38 -9.50 -1.07 12.42
N ASN A 39 -10.18 0.02 12.06
CA ASN A 39 -10.57 1.09 12.99
C ASN A 39 -9.39 1.59 13.84
N LYS A 40 -8.22 1.74 13.21
CA LYS A 40 -6.97 2.11 13.86
C LYS A 40 -6.97 3.59 14.22
N PRO A 41 -6.85 3.97 15.51
CA PRO A 41 -6.56 5.35 15.86
C PRO A 41 -5.13 5.71 15.45
N ILE A 42 -4.98 6.78 14.66
CA ILE A 42 -3.70 7.40 14.30
C ILE A 42 -3.83 8.89 14.54
N SER A 43 -3.13 9.40 15.56
CA SER A 43 -3.29 10.77 16.03
C SER A 43 -4.77 11.06 16.38
N SER A 44 -5.37 12.11 15.82
CA SER A 44 -6.77 12.51 16.03
C SER A 44 -7.77 11.85 15.06
N VAL A 45 -7.32 10.91 14.22
CA VAL A 45 -8.13 10.28 13.18
C VAL A 45 -8.27 8.79 13.47
N ILE A 46 -9.45 8.24 13.18
CA ILE A 46 -9.66 6.79 13.15
C ILE A 46 -9.66 6.34 11.69
N GLU A 47 -8.70 5.51 11.33
CA GLU A 47 -8.57 4.92 10.01
C GLU A 47 -9.40 3.63 9.92
N PRO A 48 -10.36 3.51 8.97
CA PRO A 48 -11.18 2.31 8.83
C PRO A 48 -10.36 1.06 8.53
N VAL A 49 -9.38 1.19 7.64
CA VAL A 49 -8.41 0.15 7.29
C VAL A 49 -7.08 0.84 7.03
N ALA A 50 -6.06 0.47 7.79
CA ALA A 50 -4.73 1.02 7.60
C ALA A 50 -3.65 -0.05 7.74
N GLY A 51 -2.44 0.27 7.31
CA GLY A 51 -1.30 -0.63 7.44
C GLY A 51 0.03 0.10 7.33
N LYS A 52 1.04 -0.48 7.98
CA LYS A 52 2.42 -0.01 7.88
C LYS A 52 3.07 -0.57 6.62
N VAL A 53 3.72 0.30 5.87
CA VAL A 53 4.30 0.04 4.55
C VAL A 53 5.72 0.56 4.53
N ARG A 54 6.67 -0.23 4.00
CA ARG A 54 8.05 0.22 3.78
C ARG A 54 8.23 0.59 2.31
N LEU A 55 8.70 1.80 2.06
CA LEU A 55 9.00 2.31 0.73
C LEU A 55 10.39 1.84 0.27
N SER A 56 10.67 1.96 -1.04
CA SER A 56 11.93 1.54 -1.67
C SER A 56 13.17 2.30 -1.15
N ASP A 57 12.99 3.50 -0.62
CA ASP A 57 14.05 4.27 0.03
C ASP A 57 14.34 3.81 1.49
N GLY A 58 13.60 2.83 2.00
CA GLY A 58 13.67 2.34 3.37
C GLY A 58 12.77 3.09 4.36
N THR A 59 12.06 4.13 3.91
CA THR A 59 11.16 4.91 4.76
C THR A 59 9.93 4.08 5.12
N ASP A 60 9.62 4.00 6.42
CA ASP A 60 8.37 3.43 6.89
C ASP A 60 7.28 4.50 6.89
N VAL A 61 6.18 4.22 6.21
CA VAL A 61 4.96 5.03 6.23
C VAL A 61 3.79 4.22 6.77
N TYR A 62 2.80 4.92 7.31
CA TYR A 62 1.50 4.32 7.59
C TYR A 62 0.50 4.82 6.56
N ILE A 63 -0.34 3.92 6.05
CA ILE A 63 -1.30 4.24 4.98
C ILE A 63 -2.70 3.92 5.46
N GLY A 64 -3.60 4.90 5.38
CA GLY A 64 -5.03 4.70 5.44
C GLY A 64 -5.55 4.29 4.06
N PHE A 65 -5.74 3.00 3.82
CA PHE A 65 -6.04 2.47 2.48
C PHE A 65 -7.37 2.96 1.91
N LEU A 66 -8.35 3.32 2.75
CA LEU A 66 -9.63 3.86 2.28
C LEU A 66 -9.69 5.39 2.32
N THR A 67 -9.12 6.01 3.36
CA THR A 67 -9.09 7.47 3.50
C THR A 67 -8.04 8.14 2.62
N ARG A 68 -7.14 7.34 2.03
CA ARG A 68 -6.05 7.76 1.14
C ARG A 68 -4.97 8.61 1.81
N ARG A 69 -4.93 8.58 3.15
CA ARG A 69 -3.99 9.37 3.94
C ARG A 69 -2.67 8.62 4.11
N VAL A 70 -1.58 9.36 4.02
CA VAL A 70 -0.24 8.87 4.35
C VAL A 70 0.19 9.52 5.65
N TYR A 71 0.84 8.74 6.51
CA TYR A 71 1.34 9.18 7.79
C TYR A 71 2.84 8.90 7.87
N LYS A 72 3.59 9.91 8.31
CA LYS A 72 5.02 9.81 8.56
C LYS A 72 5.29 9.88 10.05
N ARG A 73 6.42 9.30 10.45
CA ARG A 73 6.88 9.35 11.82
C ARG A 73 7.65 10.66 12.05
N ASN A 74 7.29 11.41 13.07
CA ASN A 74 8.03 12.61 13.48
C ASN A 74 9.20 12.24 14.43
N ASP A 75 9.99 13.25 14.82
CA ASP A 75 11.13 13.09 15.76
C ASP A 75 10.71 12.56 17.14
N ASN A 76 9.44 12.77 17.52
CA ASN A 76 8.85 12.26 18.75
C ASN A 76 8.30 10.83 18.61
N ASN A 77 8.64 10.13 17.52
CA ASN A 77 8.19 8.77 17.23
C ASN A 77 6.67 8.60 17.04
N GLN A 78 5.94 9.68 16.79
CA GLN A 78 4.50 9.71 16.57
C GLN A 78 4.16 9.68 15.08
N TRP A 79 3.09 8.96 14.72
CA TRP A 79 2.54 8.97 13.37
C TRP A 79 1.62 10.18 13.19
N LEU A 80 2.02 11.10 12.33
CA LEU A 80 1.24 12.28 11.97
C LEU A 80 0.90 12.23 10.49
N LYS A 81 -0.26 12.78 10.13
CA LYS A 81 -0.66 12.90 8.73
C LYS A 81 0.38 13.73 8.01
N ASP A 82 0.88 13.22 6.90
CA ASP A 82 1.70 13.98 5.99
C ASP A 82 0.79 14.69 4.99
N GLU A 83 0.84 16.02 4.97
CA GLU A 83 -0.01 16.84 4.10
C GLU A 83 0.49 16.83 2.65
N GLU A 84 1.76 16.48 2.44
CA GLU A 84 2.42 16.46 1.13
C GLU A 84 2.47 15.07 0.49
N SER A 85 1.86 14.08 1.14
CA SER A 85 1.79 12.71 0.65
C SER A 85 0.35 12.22 0.63
N PHE A 86 0.00 11.53 -0.45
CA PHE A 86 -1.33 10.97 -0.60
C PHE A 86 -1.30 9.71 -1.44
N LEU A 87 -2.36 8.92 -1.28
CA LEU A 87 -2.57 7.71 -2.03
C LEU A 87 -3.69 7.93 -3.06
N MET A 88 -3.40 7.70 -4.33
CA MET A 88 -4.39 7.77 -5.41
C MET A 88 -4.82 6.37 -5.79
N HIS A 89 -6.13 6.10 -5.78
CA HIS A 89 -6.69 4.87 -6.34
C HIS A 89 -6.94 5.05 -7.84
N TYR A 90 -6.54 4.07 -8.64
CA TYR A 90 -6.94 3.95 -10.03
C TYR A 90 -8.16 3.02 -10.14
N ASP A 91 -8.03 1.79 -9.64
CA ASP A 91 -9.11 0.81 -9.62
C ASP A 91 -9.30 0.21 -8.23
N ILE A 92 -10.56 -0.10 -7.92
CA ILE A 92 -10.93 -0.92 -6.77
C ILE A 92 -11.85 -2.01 -7.30
N ILE A 93 -11.36 -3.25 -7.32
CA ILE A 93 -12.11 -4.42 -7.76
C ILE A 93 -12.46 -5.24 -6.53
N VAL A 94 -13.74 -5.57 -6.39
CA VAL A 94 -14.24 -6.46 -5.35
C VAL A 94 -14.88 -7.65 -6.05
N ASP A 95 -14.20 -8.79 -6.00
CA ASP A 95 -14.73 -10.05 -6.56
C ASP A 95 -14.65 -11.17 -5.52
N LYS A 96 -15.79 -11.81 -5.26
CA LYS A 96 -15.97 -12.86 -4.25
C LYS A 96 -15.36 -12.48 -2.89
N SER A 97 -14.17 -13.01 -2.61
CA SER A 97 -13.43 -12.80 -1.36
C SER A 97 -12.04 -12.18 -1.59
N ILE A 98 -11.88 -11.47 -2.71
CA ILE A 98 -10.68 -10.75 -3.08
C ILE A 98 -11.07 -9.28 -3.23
N VAL A 99 -10.40 -8.42 -2.47
CA VAL A 99 -10.39 -6.98 -2.74
C VAL A 99 -9.04 -6.64 -3.34
N PHE A 100 -9.07 -5.97 -4.47
CA PHE A 100 -7.91 -5.56 -5.21
C PHE A 100 -7.94 -4.06 -5.44
N ILE A 101 -6.82 -3.38 -5.18
CA ILE A 101 -6.69 -1.93 -5.34
C ILE A 101 -5.42 -1.63 -6.11
N THR A 102 -5.53 -0.90 -7.22
CA THR A 102 -4.38 -0.28 -7.91
C THR A 102 -4.30 1.18 -7.63
N GLY A 103 -3.10 1.73 -7.75
CA GLY A 103 -2.94 3.15 -7.62
C GLY A 103 -1.50 3.61 -7.65
N ALA A 104 -1.31 4.84 -7.18
CA ALA A 104 -0.01 5.40 -6.88
C ALA A 104 0.04 5.99 -5.47
N ILE A 105 1.20 5.91 -4.85
CA ILE A 105 1.55 6.69 -3.66
C ILE A 105 2.47 7.81 -4.15
N THR A 106 2.06 9.04 -3.92
CA THR A 106 2.90 10.21 -4.11
C THR A 106 3.44 10.61 -2.74
N ASN A 107 4.76 10.73 -2.63
CA ASN A 107 5.45 11.04 -1.41
C ASN A 107 6.45 12.16 -1.64
N THR A 108 6.22 13.32 -1.05
CA THR A 108 7.17 14.43 -1.15
C THR A 108 8.20 14.33 -0.03
N ILE A 109 9.49 14.33 -0.39
CA ILE A 109 10.60 14.28 0.56
C ILE A 109 11.54 15.46 0.35
N ASN A 110 12.20 15.90 1.43
CA ASN A 110 13.29 16.88 1.35
C ASN A 110 14.60 16.12 1.21
N LEU A 111 15.25 16.24 0.05
CA LEU A 111 16.56 15.66 -0.22
C LEU A 111 17.56 16.79 -0.48
N ASN A 112 18.52 16.95 0.44
CA ASN A 112 19.57 17.98 0.34
C ASN A 112 19.04 19.43 0.17
N GLY A 113 17.89 19.75 0.76
CA GLY A 113 17.28 21.08 0.68
C GLY A 113 16.34 21.26 -0.50
N GLU A 114 16.19 20.26 -1.38
CA GLU A 114 15.24 20.26 -2.48
C GLU A 114 14.03 19.40 -2.12
N MET A 115 12.82 19.93 -2.35
CA MET A 115 11.58 19.16 -2.25
C MET A 115 11.41 18.36 -3.53
N ILE A 116 11.52 17.04 -3.43
CA ILE A 116 11.34 16.13 -4.55
C ILE A 116 10.08 15.29 -4.34
N GLU A 117 9.29 15.18 -5.41
CA GLU A 117 8.14 14.31 -5.46
C GLU A 117 8.56 12.91 -5.90
N GLU A 118 8.33 11.93 -5.03
CA GLU A 118 8.50 10.52 -5.33
C GLU A 118 7.16 9.89 -5.65
N ASN A 119 7.19 8.94 -6.59
CA ASN A 119 6.02 8.24 -7.05
C ASN A 119 6.26 6.73 -6.99
N TYR A 120 5.26 6.02 -6.47
CA TYR A 120 5.28 4.56 -6.34
C TYR A 120 3.99 4.01 -6.94
N LYS A 121 4.07 3.17 -7.97
CA LYS A 121 2.91 2.38 -8.38
C LYS A 121 2.67 1.31 -7.32
N PHE A 122 1.41 1.11 -6.92
CA PHE A 122 1.06 0.07 -5.98
C PHE A 122 -0.09 -0.81 -6.48
N ARG A 123 -0.07 -2.06 -6.04
CA ARG A 123 -1.18 -3.02 -6.17
C ARG A 123 -1.39 -3.68 -4.80
N LEU A 124 -2.52 -3.45 -4.16
CA LEU A 124 -2.90 -4.06 -2.89
C LEU A 124 -3.89 -5.19 -3.14
N PHE A 125 -3.61 -6.35 -2.57
CA PHE A 125 -4.47 -7.51 -2.63
C PHE A 125 -4.86 -7.94 -1.22
N VAL A 126 -6.15 -7.98 -0.95
CA VAL A 126 -6.72 -8.39 0.34
C VAL A 126 -7.53 -9.65 0.13
N THR A 127 -6.99 -10.76 0.60
CA THR A 127 -7.65 -12.07 0.54
C THR A 127 -7.13 -13.01 1.61
N ASN A 128 -7.89 -14.05 1.93
CA ASN A 128 -7.49 -15.07 2.91
C ASN A 128 -6.33 -15.96 2.41
N ASP A 129 -6.05 -15.99 1.10
CA ASP A 129 -5.03 -16.85 0.48
C ASP A 129 -4.03 -16.02 -0.34
N CYS A 130 -3.39 -15.07 0.34
CA CYS A 130 -2.51 -14.08 -0.27
C CYS A 130 -1.27 -14.69 -0.96
N ASP A 131 -0.75 -15.82 -0.47
CA ASP A 131 0.50 -16.41 -0.96
C ASP A 131 0.34 -17.04 -2.36
N ARG A 132 -0.84 -17.55 -2.70
CA ARG A 132 -1.09 -18.12 -4.04
C ARG A 132 -1.13 -17.09 -5.15
N MET A 133 -1.61 -15.87 -4.88
CA MET A 133 -1.66 -14.83 -5.93
C MET A 133 -0.28 -14.38 -6.38
N TYR A 134 0.73 -14.41 -5.50
CA TYR A 134 2.09 -13.99 -5.82
C TYR A 134 2.72 -14.78 -6.98
N ILE A 135 2.37 -16.07 -7.10
CA ILE A 135 2.91 -16.95 -8.15
C ILE A 135 2.45 -16.52 -9.56
N HIS A 136 1.35 -15.76 -9.66
CA HIS A 136 0.68 -15.49 -10.94
C HIS A 136 0.76 -14.04 -11.41
N ILE A 137 1.26 -13.11 -10.59
CA ILE A 137 1.38 -11.72 -11.01
C ILE A 137 2.61 -11.60 -11.89
N ASP A 138 2.42 -11.23 -13.14
CA ASP A 138 3.51 -10.83 -14.03
C ASP A 138 4.09 -9.50 -13.52
N ASP A 139 5.30 -9.58 -12.96
CA ASP A 139 6.03 -8.44 -12.39
C ASP A 139 6.53 -7.48 -13.49
N GLU A 140 6.59 -7.94 -14.73
CA GLU A 140 7.01 -7.15 -15.89
C GLU A 140 5.82 -6.58 -16.69
N GLY A 141 4.66 -7.22 -16.60
CA GLY A 141 3.43 -6.81 -17.29
C GLY A 141 2.74 -5.57 -16.68
N GLU A 142 2.36 -4.61 -17.54
CA GLU A 142 1.42 -3.55 -17.15
C GLU A 142 0.01 -4.12 -16.89
N ASP A 143 -0.33 -5.20 -17.60
CA ASP A 143 -1.60 -5.89 -17.49
C ASP A 143 -1.70 -6.69 -16.19
N LEU A 144 -2.85 -6.55 -15.54
CA LEU A 144 -3.17 -7.27 -14.33
C LEU A 144 -4.01 -8.50 -14.67
N VAL A 145 -3.44 -9.68 -14.49
CA VAL A 145 -4.18 -10.95 -14.57
C VAL A 145 -4.52 -11.41 -13.14
N ILE A 146 -5.78 -11.27 -12.73
CA ILE A 146 -6.30 -11.86 -11.49
C ILE A 146 -7.10 -13.10 -11.88
N GLU A 147 -6.53 -14.29 -11.67
CA GLU A 147 -7.23 -15.56 -11.83
C GLU A 147 -7.50 -16.20 -10.47
N ASP A 148 -8.77 -16.33 -10.10
CA ASP A 148 -9.21 -17.03 -8.89
C ASP A 148 -9.30 -18.54 -9.18
N PHE A 149 -8.24 -19.29 -8.88
CA PHE A 149 -8.12 -20.73 -9.17
C PHE A 149 -8.81 -21.66 -8.17
N ARG A 150 -9.76 -21.16 -7.36
CA ARG A 150 -10.59 -22.02 -6.51
C ARG A 150 -11.53 -22.87 -7.38
N LYS A 151 -11.08 -24.09 -7.71
CA LYS A 151 -11.93 -25.19 -8.22
C LYS A 151 -12.82 -25.76 -7.13
#